data_AF-A0A4W5LBM9-F1
#
_entry.id   AF-A0A4W5LBM9-F1
#
_cell.length_a   1.000
_cell.length_b   1.000
_cell.length_c   1.000
_cell.angle_alpha   90.00
_cell.angle_beta   90.00
_cell.angle_gamma   90.00
#
_symmetry.space_group_name_H-M   'P 1'
#
loop_
_entity.id
_entity.type
_entity.pdbx_description
1 polymer ?
#
loop_
_entity_poly.entity_id
_entity_poly.type
_entity_poly.pdbx_seq_one_letter_code
_entity_poly.pdbx_strand_id
1 'polypeptide(L)'
;EVLEVFDLKTYNTSEKGYQRLLPVVRTCKRALLDGCKLTYKSCETLASVLQTPNSPLRELDLRYNDLGDRGVELLCVGLTSPLCNIQTLV
;
A
#
# COMPACT_ATOMS: atom_id res chain seq x y z
N GLU A 1 -7.42 -16.05 4.81
CA GLU A 1 -6.73 -16.50 3.59
C GLU A 1 -5.76 -15.40 3.17
N VAL A 2 -4.52 -15.74 2.79
CA VAL A 2 -3.53 -14.76 2.32
C VAL A 2 -3.67 -14.67 0.80
N LEU A 3 -3.90 -13.47 0.29
CA LEU A 3 -3.97 -13.23 -1.15
C LEU A 3 -2.56 -13.21 -1.75
N GLU A 4 -2.34 -13.92 -2.85
CA GLU A 4 -1.04 -13.86 -3.55
C GLU A 4 -0.80 -12.46 -4.13
N VAL A 5 -1.81 -11.92 -4.83
CA VAL A 5 -1.76 -10.61 -5.46
C VAL A 5 -3.05 -9.85 -5.18
N PHE A 6 -2.91 -8.59 -4.76
CA PHE A 6 -3.99 -7.62 -4.70
C PHE A 6 -3.71 -6.52 -5.73
N ASP A 7 -4.44 -6.55 -6.84
CA ASP A 7 -4.39 -5.49 -7.86
C ASP A 7 -5.62 -4.59 -7.70
N LEU A 8 -5.39 -3.36 -7.24
CA LEU A 8 -6.46 -2.42 -6.94
C LEU A 8 -7.24 -2.01 -8.21
N LYS A 9 -6.61 -2.03 -9.39
CA LYS A 9 -7.24 -1.67 -10.66
C LYS A 9 -8.23 -2.72 -11.15
N THR A 10 -8.21 -3.95 -10.61
CA THR A 10 -9.22 -4.97 -10.92
C THR A 10 -10.61 -4.59 -10.40
N TYR A 11 -10.68 -3.66 -9.45
CA TYR A 11 -11.93 -3.16 -8.87
C TYR A 11 -12.36 -1.89 -9.61
N ASN A 12 -13.47 -1.98 -10.36
CA ASN A 12 -14.07 -0.80 -11.00
C ASN A 12 -14.85 0.03 -9.95
N THR A 13 -14.15 0.93 -9.25
CA THR A 13 -14.77 1.75 -8.20
C THR A 13 -14.20 3.17 -8.16
N SER A 14 -14.87 4.05 -7.41
CA SER A 14 -14.43 5.44 -7.19
C SER A 14 -13.15 5.53 -6.36
N GLU A 15 -12.53 6.71 -6.32
CA GLU A 15 -11.37 6.98 -5.45
C GLU A 15 -11.66 6.68 -3.97
N LYS A 16 -12.89 6.96 -3.49
CA LYS A 16 -13.33 6.56 -2.15
C LYS A 16 -13.43 5.04 -1.99
N GLY A 17 -13.80 4.33 -3.05
CA GLY A 17 -13.81 2.88 -3.09
C GLY A 17 -12.39 2.32 -2.98
N TYR A 18 -11.44 2.89 -3.71
CA TYR A 18 -10.02 2.56 -3.56
C TYR A 18 -9.52 2.75 -2.14
N GLN A 19 -9.81 3.90 -1.52
CA GLN A 19 -9.46 4.13 -0.11
C GLN A 19 -10.03 3.07 0.84
N ARG A 20 -11.26 2.61 0.62
CA ARG A 20 -11.88 1.55 1.43
C ARG A 20 -11.25 0.17 1.23
N LEU A 21 -10.64 -0.07 0.08
CA LEU A 21 -10.01 -1.35 -0.26
C LEU A 21 -8.54 -1.40 0.14
N LEU A 22 -7.85 -0.26 0.32
CA LEU A 22 -6.43 -0.22 0.73
C LEU A 22 -6.08 -1.07 1.96
N PRO A 23 -6.93 -1.17 3.02
CA PRO A 23 -6.62 -2.04 4.15
C PRO A 23 -6.50 -3.53 3.80
N VAL A 24 -6.97 -3.99 2.63
CA VAL A 24 -6.80 -5.36 2.14
C VAL A 24 -5.33 -5.69 1.87
N VAL A 25 -4.50 -4.68 1.59
CA VAL A 25 -3.05 -4.81 1.37
C VAL A 25 -2.37 -5.55 2.53
N ARG A 26 -2.87 -5.43 3.77
CA ARG A 26 -2.33 -6.15 4.94
C ARG A 26 -2.51 -7.68 4.89
N THR A 27 -3.29 -8.17 3.94
CA THR A 27 -3.62 -9.59 3.79
C THR A 27 -3.05 -10.21 2.52
N CYS A 28 -2.30 -9.46 1.72
CA CYS A 28 -1.68 -9.96 0.49
C CYS A 28 -0.16 -10.04 0.57
N LYS A 29 0.46 -10.86 -0.29
CA LYS A 29 1.92 -10.88 -0.46
C LYS A 29 2.41 -9.79 -1.39
N ARG A 30 1.62 -9.45 -2.41
CA ARG A 30 1.97 -8.46 -3.42
C ARG A 30 0.81 -7.50 -3.62
N ALA A 31 1.07 -6.20 -3.61
CA ALA A 31 0.08 -5.17 -3.86
C ALA A 31 0.48 -4.33 -5.08
N LEU A 32 -0.40 -4.30 -6.09
CA LEU A 32 -0.25 -3.50 -7.30
C LEU A 32 -1.16 -2.29 -7.17
N LEU A 33 -0.57 -1.14 -6.84
CA LEU A 33 -1.27 0.13 -6.62
C LEU A 33 -0.82 1.20 -7.62
N ASP A 34 -0.21 0.78 -8.73
CA ASP A 34 0.34 1.68 -9.73
C ASP A 34 -0.77 2.45 -10.46
N GLY A 35 -0.60 3.76 -10.61
CA GLY A 35 -1.57 4.62 -11.29
C GLY A 35 -2.94 4.71 -10.59
N CYS A 36 -3.03 4.37 -9.30
CA CYS A 36 -4.28 4.37 -8.53
C CYS A 36 -4.68 5.75 -7.96
N LYS A 37 -4.01 6.84 -8.38
CA LYS A 37 -4.25 8.21 -7.88
C LYS A 37 -4.22 8.27 -6.35
N LEU A 38 -3.23 7.62 -5.75
CA LEU A 38 -3.08 7.59 -4.31
C LEU A 38 -2.88 9.01 -3.76
N THR A 39 -3.48 9.27 -2.60
CA THR A 39 -3.38 10.56 -1.90
C THR A 39 -2.51 10.41 -0.66
N TYR A 40 -2.19 11.51 0.02
CA TYR A 40 -1.49 11.42 1.32
C TYR A 40 -2.25 10.55 2.35
N LYS A 41 -3.60 10.50 2.29
CA LYS A 41 -4.41 9.61 3.15
C LYS A 41 -4.23 8.13 2.80
N SER A 42 -4.04 7.85 1.53
CA SER A 42 -3.67 6.50 1.07
C SER A 42 -2.31 6.10 1.64
N CYS A 43 -1.34 7.03 1.63
CA CYS A 43 -0.02 6.82 2.20
C CYS A 43 -0.06 6.57 3.72
N GLU A 44 -0.88 7.32 4.46
CA GLU A 44 -1.11 7.07 5.90
C GLU A 44 -1.66 5.66 6.16
N THR A 45 -2.63 5.22 5.35
CA THR A 45 -3.18 3.86 5.43
C THR A 45 -2.11 2.82 5.14
N LEU A 46 -1.33 3.00 4.08
CA LEU A 46 -0.25 2.07 3.71
C LEU A 46 0.86 2.04 4.76
N ALA A 47 1.23 3.18 5.35
CA ALA A 47 2.20 3.26 6.43
C ALA A 47 1.74 2.46 7.67
N SER A 48 0.43 2.50 7.99
CA SER A 48 -0.16 1.66 9.04
C SER A 48 -0.09 0.17 8.69
N VAL A 49 -0.33 -0.19 7.42
CA VAL A 49 -0.19 -1.58 6.94
C VAL A 49 1.25 -2.08 7.07
N LEU A 50 2.24 -1.26 6.72
CA LEU A 50 3.67 -1.60 6.84
C LEU A 50 4.11 -1.81 8.30
N GLN A 51 3.41 -1.19 9.25
CA GLN A 51 3.62 -1.34 10.68
C GLN A 51 2.81 -2.48 11.31
N THR A 52 2.08 -3.27 10.51
CA THR A 52 1.29 -4.39 11.03
C THR A 52 2.19 -5.61 11.28
N PRO A 53 2.24 -6.15 12.52
CA PRO A 53 3.00 -7.36 12.82
C PRO A 53 2.57 -8.53 11.93
N ASN A 54 3.54 -9.34 11.51
CA ASN A 54 3.30 -10.55 10.69
C ASN A 54 2.56 -10.28 9.37
N SER A 55 2.63 -9.06 8.83
CA SER A 55 2.09 -8.77 7.50
C SER A 55 2.73 -9.71 6.46
N PRO A 56 1.92 -10.38 5.62
CA PRO A 56 2.42 -11.22 4.54
C PRO A 56 3.00 -10.40 3.37
N LEU A 57 2.80 -9.08 3.36
CA LEU A 57 3.22 -8.19 2.29
C LEU A 57 4.75 -8.22 2.12
N ARG A 58 5.19 -8.45 0.88
CA ARG A 58 6.60 -8.50 0.45
C ARG A 58 6.87 -7.57 -0.72
N GLU A 59 5.89 -7.34 -1.58
CA GLU A 59 6.04 -6.46 -2.74
C GLU A 59 4.95 -5.38 -2.77
N LEU A 60 5.37 -4.14 -2.99
CA LEU A 60 4.47 -3.00 -3.11
C LEU A 60 4.87 -2.18 -4.35
N ASP A 61 3.96 -2.06 -5.31
CA ASP A 61 4.13 -1.23 -6.51
C ASP A 61 3.31 0.05 -6.36
N LEU A 62 3.99 1.20 -6.31
CA LEU A 62 3.44 2.54 -6.17
C LEU A 62 3.69 3.40 -7.41
N ARG A 63 4.22 2.85 -8.49
CA ARG A 63 4.56 3.60 -9.71
C ARG A 63 3.38 4.42 -10.23
N TYR A 64 3.70 5.49 -10.97
CA TYR A 64 2.70 6.36 -11.59
C TYR A 64 1.70 6.98 -10.59
N ASN A 65 2.06 7.11 -9.32
CA ASN A 65 1.34 7.93 -8.36
C ASN A 65 2.14 9.17 -8.03
N ASP A 66 1.46 10.32 -8.00
CA ASP A 66 2.01 11.55 -7.45
C ASP A 66 1.71 11.61 -5.94
N LEU A 67 2.65 11.10 -5.14
CA LEU A 67 2.48 11.00 -3.70
C LEU A 67 2.79 12.32 -2.98
N GLY A 68 3.56 13.21 -3.64
CA GLY A 68 4.17 14.39 -3.04
C GLY A 68 5.06 14.09 -1.83
N ASP A 69 5.75 15.11 -1.33
CA ASP A 69 6.70 14.96 -0.21
C ASP A 69 6.01 14.40 1.05
N ARG A 70 4.82 14.93 1.37
CA ARG A 70 4.04 14.48 2.53
C ARG A 70 3.67 12.99 2.45
N GLY A 71 3.30 12.50 1.26
CA GLY A 71 2.95 11.09 1.09
C GLY A 71 4.18 10.19 1.26
N VAL A 72 5.32 10.62 0.70
CA VAL A 72 6.59 9.90 0.83
C VAL A 72 7.08 9.88 2.28
N GLU A 73 7.03 11.00 3.01
CA GLU A 73 7.40 11.05 4.43
C GLU A 73 6.60 10.05 5.28
N LEU A 74 5.28 9.96 5.06
CA LEU A 74 4.42 9.00 5.77
C LEU A 74 4.83 7.55 5.45
N LEU A 75 5.11 7.25 4.19
CA LEU A 75 5.57 5.91 3.79
C LEU A 75 6.93 5.59 4.40
N CYS A 76 7.87 6.53 4.47
CA CYS A 76 9.17 6.34 5.10
C CYS A 76 9.05 5.94 6.57
N VAL A 77 8.10 6.52 7.33
CA VAL A 77 7.81 6.10 8.71
C VAL A 77 7.39 4.63 8.76
N GLY A 78 6.51 4.20 7.84
CA GLY A 78 6.10 2.80 7.75
C GLY A 78 7.23 1.86 7.35
N LEU A 79 8.05 2.24 6.37
CA LEU A 79 9.15 1.45 5.82
C LEU A 79 10.31 1.28 6.80
N THR A 80 10.55 2.26 7.68
CA THR A 80 11.61 2.22 8.71
C THR A 80 11.20 1.48 9.98
N SER A 81 9.93 1.04 10.06
CA SER A 81 9.46 0.23 11.17
C SER A 81 10.18 -1.13 11.21
N PRO A 82 10.55 -1.64 12.40
CA PRO A 82 11.08 -3.00 12.54
C PRO A 82 10.06 -4.09 12.19
N LEU A 83 8.79 -3.72 12.01
CA LEU A 83 7.72 -4.63 11.60
C LEU A 83 7.55 -4.71 10.08
N CYS A 84 8.21 -3.82 9.34
CA CYS A 84 8.15 -3.79 7.89
C CYS A 84 8.88 -5.01 7.31
N ASN A 85 8.20 -5.76 6.45
CA ASN A 85 8.73 -6.97 5.80
C ASN A 85 8.81 -6.86 4.27
N ILE A 86 8.78 -5.63 3.73
CA ILE A 86 8.90 -5.39 2.29
C ILE A 86 10.28 -5.83 1.79
N GLN A 87 10.29 -6.58 0.70
CA GLN A 87 11.48 -7.00 -0.03
C GLN A 87 11.66 -6.17 -1.31
N THR A 88 10.56 -5.77 -1.93
CA THR A 88 10.55 -4.99 -3.16
C THR A 88 9.56 -3.84 -3.04
N LEU A 89 10.03 -2.62 -3.30
CA LEU A 89 9.23 -1.42 -3.47
C LEU A 89 9.54 -0.86 -4.86
N VAL A 90 8.52 -0.68 -5.70
CA VAL A 90 8.64 -0.21 -7.09
C VAL A 90 7.82 1.04 -7.31
#